data_AF-A0A9W8B8N7-F1
#
_entry.id   AF-A0A9W8B8N7-F1
#
_cell.length_a   1.000
_cell.length_b   1.000
_cell.length_c   1.000
_cell.angle_alpha   90.00
_cell.angle_beta   90.00
_cell.angle_gamma   90.00
#
_symmetry.space_group_name_H-M   'P 1'
#
loop_
_entity.id
_entity.type
_entity.pdbx_description
1 polymer ?
#
loop_
_entity_poly.entity_id
_entity_poly.type
_entity_poly.pdbx_seq_one_letter_code
_entity_poly.pdbx_strand_id
1 'polypeptide(L)'
;MLTPPLLPTALGSDPNDPAPAAAMAESTDRHATWQEINQLLPKGLQVNKEHRQLAQHLSTASLQYLLDCPAMLPLPKQYRALVVHGGVDPAVPLAQQDPEVVMTIRNILPNGQPSSKKKKGVGWFEQWQTLQETKRRAMNDGLRADQEQSTPAPPPSHPTSMVGELLQSWRDKVSQWWSHFFHSKPAPSSAHAAAEATAKVGAENLDDQVDRIIYGHDAGRGLNLRHYTMGLDSRCVDGGELTALIVPGWETVSVQCNKRTTDGDTSDS
;
A
#
# COMPACT_ATOMS: atom_id res chain seq x y z
N MET A 1 42.70 11.32 46.00
CA MET A 1 42.29 12.73 46.11
C MET A 1 43.07 13.52 45.09
N LEU A 2 42.44 13.90 43.99
CA LEU A 2 43.06 14.67 42.91
C LEU A 2 42.09 15.81 42.57
N THR A 3 42.59 17.03 42.71
CA THR A 3 41.92 18.31 42.47
C THR A 3 41.70 18.54 40.96
N PRO A 4 40.57 19.14 40.54
CA PRO A 4 40.35 19.50 39.14
C PRO A 4 41.06 20.81 38.76
N PRO A 5 41.47 21.00 37.48
CA PRO A 5 42.07 22.25 37.03
C PRO A 5 41.02 23.34 36.74
N LEU A 6 41.45 24.58 36.95
CA LEU A 6 40.70 25.83 36.86
C LEU A 6 40.30 26.21 35.42
N LEU A 7 39.10 26.78 35.28
CA LEU A 7 38.62 27.49 34.09
C LEU A 7 39.47 28.73 33.78
N PRO A 8 39.70 29.09 32.50
CA PRO A 8 40.12 30.44 32.16
C PRO A 8 38.92 31.40 32.18
N THR A 9 39.10 32.47 32.94
CA THR A 9 38.28 33.67 33.01
C THR A 9 38.23 34.41 31.66
N ALA A 10 37.06 34.98 31.39
CA ALA A 10 36.74 35.79 30.22
C ALA A 10 37.75 36.92 29.97
N LEU A 11 38.21 37.03 28.72
CA LEU A 11 38.78 38.25 28.16
C LEU A 11 37.66 39.03 27.48
N GLY A 12 37.62 40.32 27.78
CA GLY A 12 36.50 41.23 27.54
C GLY A 12 36.11 41.38 26.07
N SER A 13 34.79 41.49 25.88
CA SER A 13 34.17 41.98 24.66
C SER A 13 34.41 43.48 24.50
N ASP A 14 35.01 43.86 23.38
CA ASP A 14 35.13 45.24 22.89
C ASP A 14 33.71 45.78 22.58
N PRO A 15 33.27 46.93 23.15
CA PRO A 15 31.91 47.44 22.95
C PRO A 15 31.69 48.14 21.60
N ASN A 16 32.62 48.07 20.64
CA ASN A 16 32.50 48.77 19.36
C ASN A 16 32.63 47.92 18.09
N ASP A 17 32.55 46.58 18.19
CA ASP A 17 32.42 45.74 16.99
C ASP A 17 30.94 45.68 16.54
N PRO A 18 30.57 46.24 15.36
CA PRO A 18 29.26 45.98 14.81
C PRO A 18 29.17 44.50 14.46
N ALA A 19 28.32 43.77 15.18
CA ALA A 19 27.97 42.40 14.87
C ALA A 19 27.63 42.29 13.37
N PRO A 20 28.16 41.29 12.63
CA PRO A 20 27.77 41.11 11.24
C PRO A 20 26.27 40.89 11.21
N ALA A 21 25.56 41.81 10.55
CA ALA A 21 24.14 41.69 10.28
C ALA A 21 23.91 40.31 9.66
N ALA A 22 23.33 39.40 10.45
CA ALA A 22 22.87 38.13 9.94
C ALA A 22 21.84 38.47 8.87
N ALA A 23 22.24 38.29 7.61
CA ALA A 23 21.33 38.29 6.49
C ALA A 23 20.36 37.13 6.74
N MET A 24 19.24 37.45 7.38
CA MET A 24 18.03 36.64 7.34
C MET A 24 17.65 36.57 5.86
N ALA A 25 18.10 35.53 5.19
CA ALA A 25 17.52 35.15 3.92
C ALA A 25 16.05 34.85 4.21
N GLU A 26 15.21 35.84 3.98
CA GLU A 26 13.78 35.78 4.05
C GLU A 26 13.36 34.66 3.09
N SER A 27 13.08 33.49 3.65
CA SER A 27 12.54 32.35 2.92
C SER A 27 11.18 32.79 2.39
N THR A 28 11.14 33.30 1.16
CA THR A 28 9.93 33.53 0.40
C THR A 28 9.33 32.18 0.02
N ASP A 29 8.85 31.44 1.03
CA ASP A 29 8.10 30.22 0.83
C ASP A 29 6.68 30.63 0.43
N ARG A 30 6.52 30.97 -0.85
CA ARG A 30 5.21 31.25 -1.39
C ARG A 30 4.42 29.94 -1.34
N HIS A 31 3.33 29.90 -0.58
CA HIS A 31 2.42 28.77 -0.67
C HIS A 31 1.84 28.72 -2.08
N ALA A 32 1.99 27.58 -2.76
CA ALA A 32 1.42 27.37 -4.08
C ALA A 32 -0.10 27.59 -4.07
N THR A 33 -0.61 28.27 -5.09
CA THR A 33 -2.05 28.49 -5.25
C THR A 33 -2.74 27.19 -5.65
N TRP A 34 -4.04 27.07 -5.33
CA TRP A 34 -4.82 25.92 -5.78
C TRP A 34 -4.93 25.81 -7.31
N GLN A 35 -4.76 26.90 -8.05
CA GLN A 35 -4.70 26.86 -9.51
C GLN A 35 -3.43 26.15 -10.00
N GLU A 36 -2.28 26.43 -9.39
CA GLU A 36 -1.01 25.75 -9.69
C GLU A 36 -1.07 24.27 -9.29
N ILE A 37 -1.60 23.97 -8.10
CA ILE A 37 -1.76 22.58 -7.63
C ILE A 37 -2.65 21.77 -8.57
N ASN A 38 -3.77 22.35 -9.04
CA ASN A 38 -4.69 21.66 -9.94
C ASN A 38 -4.04 21.25 -11.28
N GLN A 39 -3.00 21.96 -11.73
CA GLN A 39 -2.27 21.60 -12.96
C GLN A 39 -1.37 20.38 -12.78
N LEU A 40 -1.01 20.05 -11.53
CA LEU A 40 -0.17 18.91 -11.18
C LEU A 40 -0.97 17.62 -10.92
N LEU A 41 -2.29 17.73 -10.75
CA LEU A 41 -3.12 16.58 -10.42
C LEU A 41 -3.25 15.61 -11.61
N PRO A 42 -3.31 14.30 -11.36
CA PRO A 42 -3.62 13.31 -12.38
C PRO A 42 -4.92 13.64 -13.13
N LYS A 43 -4.91 13.40 -14.44
CA LYS A 43 -6.10 13.63 -15.27
C LYS A 43 -7.28 12.82 -14.75
N GLY A 44 -8.42 13.47 -14.55
CA GLY A 44 -9.65 12.83 -14.09
C GLY A 44 -9.82 12.77 -12.57
N LEU A 45 -8.82 13.17 -11.78
CA LEU A 45 -8.95 13.29 -10.33
C LEU A 45 -9.79 14.52 -9.96
N GLN A 46 -10.92 14.30 -9.29
CA GLN A 46 -11.82 15.37 -8.86
C GLN A 46 -11.48 15.82 -7.43
N VAL A 47 -10.97 17.04 -7.29
CA VAL A 47 -10.62 17.64 -5.99
C VAL A 47 -11.65 18.69 -5.59
N ASN A 48 -12.47 18.36 -4.60
CA ASN A 48 -13.49 19.26 -4.06
C ASN A 48 -12.92 20.14 -2.92
N LYS A 49 -13.77 20.93 -2.26
CA LYS A 49 -13.37 21.80 -1.14
C LYS A 49 -12.89 20.99 0.07
N GLU A 50 -13.55 19.89 0.40
CA GLU A 50 -13.22 19.05 1.55
C GLU A 50 -11.86 18.38 1.40
N HIS A 51 -11.54 17.86 0.21
CA HIS A 51 -10.21 17.31 -0.10
C HIS A 51 -9.11 18.35 0.12
N ARG A 52 -9.36 19.60 -0.29
CA ARG A 52 -8.41 20.71 -0.10
C ARG A 52 -8.22 21.05 1.37
N GLN A 53 -9.32 21.13 2.12
CA GLN A 53 -9.27 21.37 3.55
C GLN A 53 -8.52 20.24 4.26
N LEU A 54 -8.81 18.98 3.95
CA LEU A 54 -8.09 17.84 4.52
C LEU A 54 -6.59 17.91 4.23
N ALA A 55 -6.22 18.17 2.98
CA ALA A 55 -4.81 18.30 2.58
C ALA A 55 -4.08 19.44 3.32
N GLN A 56 -4.74 20.56 3.55
CA GLN A 56 -4.18 21.70 4.30
C GLN A 56 -3.95 21.43 5.78
N HIS A 57 -4.76 20.56 6.39
CA HIS A 57 -4.68 20.24 7.82
C HIS A 57 -3.88 18.96 8.09
N LEU A 58 -3.39 18.29 7.04
CA LEU A 58 -2.61 17.07 7.21
C LEU A 58 -1.22 17.43 7.74
N SER A 59 -0.91 16.94 8.94
CA SER A 59 0.43 17.13 9.50
C SER A 59 1.49 16.38 8.69
N THR A 60 2.74 16.84 8.74
CA THR A 60 3.87 16.13 8.11
C THR A 60 4.00 14.68 8.62
N ALA A 61 3.73 14.43 9.90
CA ALA A 61 3.76 13.09 10.48
C ALA A 61 2.64 12.19 9.90
N SER A 62 1.43 12.72 9.76
CA SER A 62 0.32 12.00 9.13
C SER A 62 0.58 11.72 7.65
N LEU A 63 1.16 12.69 6.93
CA LEU A 63 1.55 12.49 5.53
C LEU A 63 2.62 11.41 5.40
N GLN A 64 3.66 11.45 6.23
CA GLN A 64 4.71 10.43 6.21
C GLN A 64 4.14 9.04 6.50
N TYR A 65 3.27 8.92 7.51
CA TYR A 65 2.58 7.67 7.80
C TYR A 65 1.81 7.11 6.59
N LEU A 66 1.10 7.97 5.84
CA LEU A 66 0.39 7.56 4.62
C LEU A 66 1.35 7.13 3.51
N LEU A 67 2.51 7.78 3.38
CA LEU A 67 3.53 7.43 2.38
C LEU A 67 4.23 6.10 2.70
N ASP A 68 4.34 5.74 3.98
CA ASP A 68 4.97 4.49 4.43
C ASP A 68 4.03 3.27 4.29
N CYS A 69 2.73 3.50 4.04
CA CYS A 69 1.75 2.43 3.90
C CYS A 69 1.90 1.70 2.55
N PRO A 70 2.14 0.37 2.54
CA PRO A 70 2.24 -0.38 1.29
C PRO A 70 0.87 -0.59 0.64
N ALA A 71 0.82 -0.57 -0.69
CA ALA A 71 -0.41 -0.91 -1.44
C ALA A 71 -0.79 -2.40 -1.32
N MET A 72 0.22 -3.26 -1.13
CA MET A 72 0.10 -4.71 -1.02
C MET A 72 0.98 -5.18 0.14
N LEU A 73 0.40 -5.89 1.11
CA LEU A 73 1.09 -6.38 2.30
C LEU A 73 1.00 -7.91 2.38
N PRO A 74 2.05 -8.65 1.99
CA PRO A 74 2.07 -10.10 2.15
C PRO A 74 2.20 -10.47 3.63
N LEU A 75 1.39 -11.43 4.08
CA LEU A 75 1.53 -12.01 5.42
C LEU A 75 2.67 -13.06 5.44
N PRO A 76 3.17 -13.45 6.62
CA PRO A 76 4.12 -14.55 6.74
C PRO A 76 3.69 -15.79 5.94
N LYS A 77 4.66 -16.45 5.30
CA LYS A 77 4.44 -17.51 4.29
C LYS A 77 3.49 -18.62 4.76
N GLN A 78 3.50 -18.96 6.04
CA GLN A 78 2.62 -19.98 6.61
C GLN A 78 1.12 -19.64 6.49
N TYR A 79 0.77 -18.37 6.37
CA TYR A 79 -0.63 -17.93 6.22
C TYR A 79 -1.07 -17.84 4.77
N ARG A 80 -0.12 -17.87 3.82
CA ARG A 80 -0.37 -17.84 2.37
C ARG A 80 -1.34 -16.73 1.93
N ALA A 81 -1.22 -15.56 2.54
CA ALA A 81 -2.19 -14.48 2.40
C ALA A 81 -1.55 -13.15 1.99
N LEU A 82 -2.34 -12.34 1.31
CA LEU A 82 -1.98 -10.99 0.89
C LEU A 82 -3.09 -10.03 1.28
N VAL A 83 -2.72 -8.91 1.91
CA VAL A 83 -3.64 -7.82 2.25
C VAL A 83 -3.54 -6.73 1.18
N VAL A 84 -4.69 -6.29 0.66
CA VAL A 84 -4.83 -5.21 -0.32
C VAL A 84 -6.02 -4.32 0.04
N HIS A 85 -6.08 -3.09 -0.47
CA HIS A 85 -7.24 -2.23 -0.19
C HIS A 85 -8.49 -2.69 -0.94
N GLY A 86 -8.44 -2.80 -2.27
CA GLY A 86 -9.59 -3.14 -3.13
C GLY A 86 -9.62 -4.59 -3.58
N GLY A 87 -8.51 -5.06 -4.15
CA GLY A 87 -8.43 -6.41 -4.71
C GLY A 87 -7.19 -6.60 -5.57
N VAL A 88 -7.21 -7.62 -6.43
CA VAL A 88 -6.19 -7.88 -7.45
C VAL A 88 -6.86 -8.24 -8.76
N ASP A 89 -6.20 -7.98 -9.88
CA ASP A 89 -6.58 -8.55 -11.18
C ASP A 89 -6.08 -10.00 -11.26
N PRO A 90 -6.96 -11.02 -11.29
CA PRO A 90 -6.54 -12.42 -11.31
C PRO A 90 -5.79 -12.84 -12.58
N ALA A 91 -5.84 -12.03 -13.64
CA ALA A 91 -5.13 -12.31 -14.90
C ALA A 91 -3.67 -11.81 -14.88
N VAL A 92 -3.27 -11.05 -13.85
CA VAL A 92 -1.94 -10.43 -13.74
C VAL A 92 -1.17 -11.07 -12.58
N PRO A 93 0.12 -11.42 -12.74
CA PRO A 93 0.95 -11.91 -11.64
C PRO A 93 0.96 -10.92 -10.46
N LEU A 94 0.98 -11.41 -9.23
CA LEU A 94 0.89 -10.55 -8.04
C LEU A 94 2.00 -9.48 -7.99
N ALA A 95 3.20 -9.81 -8.48
CA ALA A 95 4.32 -8.86 -8.52
C ALA A 95 4.18 -7.76 -9.60
N GLN A 96 3.21 -7.89 -10.52
CA GLN A 96 3.01 -6.99 -11.66
C GLN A 96 1.68 -6.23 -11.59
N GLN A 97 0.99 -6.30 -10.45
CA GLN A 97 -0.29 -5.62 -10.25
C GLN A 97 -0.13 -4.10 -10.39
N ASP A 98 -1.10 -3.46 -11.07
CA ASP A 98 -1.20 -2.01 -11.12
C ASP A 98 -1.73 -1.49 -9.77
N PRO A 99 -1.02 -0.59 -9.07
CA PRO A 99 -1.47 -0.02 -7.80
C PRO A 99 -2.85 0.65 -7.87
N GLU A 100 -3.23 1.28 -8.99
CA GLU A 100 -4.56 1.86 -9.14
C GLU A 100 -5.64 0.77 -9.13
N VAL A 101 -5.38 -0.35 -9.81
CA VAL A 101 -6.27 -1.52 -9.80
C VAL A 101 -6.37 -2.09 -8.39
N VAL A 102 -5.24 -2.30 -7.70
CA VAL A 102 -5.19 -2.83 -6.34
C VAL A 102 -6.04 -2.00 -5.37
N MET A 103 -6.04 -0.68 -5.55
CA MET A 103 -6.77 0.26 -4.71
C MET A 103 -8.24 0.45 -5.11
N THR A 104 -8.66 0.10 -6.33
CA THR A 104 -9.97 0.53 -6.83
C THR A 104 -10.84 -0.55 -7.44
N ILE A 105 -10.30 -1.73 -7.74
CA ILE A 105 -11.02 -2.79 -8.44
C ILE A 105 -12.26 -3.26 -7.66
N ARG A 106 -13.36 -3.47 -8.40
CA ARG A 106 -14.60 -4.10 -7.90
C ARG A 106 -15.03 -5.26 -8.78
N ASN A 107 -14.92 -5.09 -10.08
CA ASN A 107 -15.34 -6.08 -11.09
C ASN A 107 -14.26 -6.27 -12.16
N ILE A 108 -14.36 -7.39 -12.85
CA ILE A 108 -13.73 -7.66 -14.15
C ILE A 108 -14.82 -7.61 -15.21
N LEU A 109 -14.61 -6.83 -16.26
CA LEU A 109 -15.53 -6.66 -17.38
C LEU A 109 -15.47 -7.88 -18.33
N PRO A 110 -16.47 -8.07 -19.22
CA PRO A 110 -16.46 -9.18 -20.18
C PRO A 110 -15.24 -9.23 -21.11
N ASN A 111 -14.56 -8.10 -21.32
CA ASN A 111 -13.33 -8.01 -22.10
C ASN A 111 -12.05 -8.31 -21.27
N GLY A 112 -12.20 -8.77 -20.02
CA GLY A 112 -11.11 -9.09 -19.12
C GLY A 112 -10.51 -7.89 -18.37
N GLN A 113 -10.95 -6.66 -18.65
CA GLN A 113 -10.37 -5.47 -18.01
C GLN A 113 -10.91 -5.27 -16.59
N PRO A 114 -10.06 -4.84 -15.63
CA PRO A 114 -10.51 -4.47 -14.31
C PRO A 114 -11.35 -3.20 -14.34
N SER A 115 -12.28 -3.08 -13.40
CA SER A 115 -13.14 -1.92 -13.26
C SER A 115 -13.39 -1.57 -11.81
N SER A 116 -13.30 -0.27 -11.50
CA SER A 116 -13.72 0.31 -10.23
C SER A 116 -15.23 0.46 -10.08
N LYS A 117 -16.01 0.11 -11.12
CA LYS A 117 -17.47 0.21 -11.12
C LYS A 117 -18.11 -1.12 -10.73
N LYS A 118 -19.13 -1.06 -9.86
CA LYS A 118 -19.88 -2.23 -9.39
C LYS A 118 -20.99 -2.74 -10.31
N LYS A 119 -21.46 -1.92 -11.26
CA LYS A 119 -22.70 -2.19 -12.04
C LYS A 119 -22.52 -3.19 -13.19
N LYS A 120 -21.31 -3.32 -13.74
CA LYS A 120 -21.02 -4.14 -14.92
C LYS A 120 -19.85 -5.08 -14.63
N GLY A 121 -19.88 -6.27 -15.21
CA GLY A 121 -18.86 -7.29 -15.00
C GLY A 121 -19.14 -8.18 -13.79
N VAL A 122 -18.20 -9.05 -13.50
CA VAL A 122 -18.25 -10.03 -12.40
C VAL A 122 -17.27 -9.59 -11.31
N GLY A 123 -17.58 -9.82 -10.03
CA GLY A 123 -16.66 -9.50 -8.94
C GLY A 123 -15.30 -10.18 -9.14
N TRP A 124 -14.21 -9.42 -9.04
CA TRP A 124 -12.85 -9.97 -9.23
C TRP A 124 -12.59 -11.18 -8.31
N PHE A 125 -13.17 -11.13 -7.10
CA PHE A 125 -13.06 -12.19 -6.11
C PHE A 125 -13.66 -13.52 -6.60
N GLU A 126 -14.68 -13.54 -7.45
CA GLU A 126 -15.24 -14.79 -8.01
C GLU A 126 -14.23 -15.47 -8.95
N GLN A 127 -13.53 -14.67 -9.75
CA GLN A 127 -12.50 -15.17 -10.65
C GLN A 127 -11.29 -15.66 -9.86
N TRP A 128 -10.89 -14.96 -8.80
CA TRP A 128 -9.83 -15.41 -7.90
C TRP A 128 -10.17 -16.77 -7.25
N GLN A 129 -11.39 -16.94 -6.72
CA GLN A 129 -11.83 -18.23 -6.17
C GLN A 129 -11.67 -19.34 -7.20
N THR A 130 -12.17 -19.11 -8.42
CA THR A 130 -12.13 -20.10 -9.52
C THR A 130 -10.69 -20.47 -9.88
N LEU A 131 -9.80 -19.48 -9.96
CA LEU A 131 -8.37 -19.68 -10.24
C LEU A 131 -7.73 -20.57 -9.18
N GLN A 132 -7.92 -20.25 -7.90
CA GLN A 132 -7.30 -20.99 -6.80
C GLN A 132 -7.88 -22.39 -6.64
N GLU A 133 -9.18 -22.58 -6.86
CA GLU A 133 -9.78 -23.91 -6.92
C GLU A 133 -9.21 -24.76 -8.05
N THR A 134 -9.01 -24.16 -9.22
CA THR A 134 -8.46 -24.85 -10.40
C THR A 134 -7.01 -25.26 -10.15
N LYS A 135 -6.18 -24.34 -9.63
CA LYS A 135 -4.80 -24.64 -9.22
C LYS A 135 -4.76 -25.79 -8.21
N ARG A 136 -5.62 -25.76 -7.18
CA ARG A 136 -5.67 -26.81 -6.16
C ARG A 136 -6.09 -28.17 -6.73
N ARG A 137 -7.06 -28.20 -7.65
CA ARG A 137 -7.49 -29.45 -8.32
C ARG A 137 -6.35 -30.03 -9.18
N ALA A 138 -5.72 -29.20 -10.01
CA ALA A 138 -4.59 -29.63 -10.83
C ALA A 138 -3.44 -30.18 -9.99
N MET A 139 -3.12 -29.55 -8.86
CA MET A 139 -2.10 -30.04 -7.93
C MET A 139 -2.46 -31.39 -7.30
N ASN A 140 -3.73 -31.57 -6.92
CA ASN A 140 -4.21 -32.85 -6.38
C ASN A 140 -4.20 -33.98 -7.43
N ASP A 141 -4.58 -33.68 -8.67
CA ASP A 141 -4.59 -34.66 -9.76
C ASP A 141 -3.17 -35.05 -10.17
N GLY A 142 -2.23 -34.09 -10.19
CA GLY A 142 -0.81 -34.33 -10.42
C GLY A 142 -0.17 -35.19 -9.33
N LEU A 143 -0.45 -34.91 -8.05
CA LEU A 143 -0.01 -35.76 -6.93
C LEU A 143 -0.55 -37.19 -7.04
N ARG A 144 -1.77 -37.36 -7.56
CA ARG A 144 -2.37 -38.69 -7.77
C ARG A 144 -1.68 -39.45 -8.91
N ALA A 145 -1.26 -38.74 -9.96
CA ALA A 145 -0.52 -39.31 -11.08
C ALA A 145 0.94 -39.67 -10.70
N ASP A 146 1.61 -38.83 -9.90
CA ASP A 146 2.97 -39.08 -9.41
C ASP A 146 3.03 -40.25 -8.41
N GLN A 147 1.96 -40.49 -7.66
CA GLN A 147 1.82 -41.70 -6.83
C GLN A 147 1.62 -42.98 -7.67
N GLU A 148 1.15 -42.88 -8.91
CA GLU A 148 0.97 -44.02 -9.84
C GLU A 148 2.21 -44.27 -10.73
N GLN A 149 3.18 -43.34 -10.82
CA GLN A 149 4.39 -43.50 -11.64
C GLN A 149 5.69 -43.20 -10.87
N SER A 150 6.18 -44.22 -10.16
CA SER A 150 7.52 -44.23 -9.58
C SER A 150 8.56 -44.82 -10.55
N THR A 151 9.09 -43.99 -11.47
CA THR A 151 10.47 -44.13 -11.99
C THR A 151 11.03 -42.76 -12.40
N PRO A 152 12.30 -42.41 -12.08
CA PRO A 152 12.81 -41.06 -12.29
C PRO A 152 13.37 -40.86 -13.70
N ALA A 153 13.01 -39.74 -14.34
CA ALA A 153 13.67 -39.22 -15.54
C ALA A 153 14.61 -38.05 -15.17
N PRO A 154 15.72 -37.83 -15.90
CA PRO A 154 16.75 -36.87 -15.54
C PRO A 154 16.37 -35.42 -15.92
N PRO A 155 16.96 -34.39 -15.28
CA PRO A 155 16.61 -33.00 -15.52
C PRO A 155 17.32 -32.42 -16.77
N PRO A 156 16.65 -31.58 -17.58
CA PRO A 156 17.34 -30.77 -18.58
C PRO A 156 17.86 -29.45 -17.99
N SER A 157 19.13 -29.19 -18.24
CA SER A 157 19.81 -27.90 -18.09
C SER A 157 19.47 -26.94 -19.23
N HIS A 158 19.39 -25.62 -19.00
CA HIS A 158 19.81 -24.53 -19.93
C HIS A 158 19.66 -23.12 -19.30
N PRO A 159 20.28 -22.07 -19.88
CA PRO A 159 21.17 -21.19 -19.14
C PRO A 159 20.59 -19.81 -18.76
N THR A 160 21.22 -19.24 -17.74
CA THR A 160 21.17 -17.83 -17.34
C THR A 160 21.80 -16.94 -18.41
N SER A 161 21.12 -15.84 -18.77
CA SER A 161 21.69 -14.51 -19.09
C SER A 161 20.82 -13.77 -20.11
N MET A 162 19.89 -12.93 -19.62
CA MET A 162 19.48 -11.64 -20.23
C MET A 162 18.34 -10.93 -19.45
N VAL A 163 18.21 -11.13 -18.14
CA VAL A 163 17.11 -10.53 -17.33
C VAL A 163 17.62 -9.38 -16.44
N GLY A 164 18.94 -9.22 -16.30
CA GLY A 164 19.55 -8.25 -15.38
C GLY A 164 19.42 -6.78 -15.78
N GLU A 165 19.44 -6.45 -17.07
CA GLU A 165 19.51 -5.05 -17.52
C GLU A 165 18.13 -4.38 -17.67
N LEU A 166 17.06 -5.16 -17.88
CA LEU A 166 15.69 -4.64 -18.02
C LEU A 166 15.02 -4.32 -16.67
N LEU A 167 15.39 -5.03 -15.59
CA LEU A 167 14.87 -4.81 -14.23
C LEU A 167 15.44 -3.55 -13.56
N GLN A 168 16.60 -3.07 -13.99
CA GLN A 168 17.22 -1.85 -13.46
C GLN A 168 16.48 -0.59 -13.96
N SER A 169 16.06 -0.59 -15.22
CA SER A 169 15.32 0.51 -15.87
C SER A 169 13.93 0.79 -15.27
N TRP A 170 13.28 -0.23 -14.71
CA TRP A 170 11.98 -0.09 -14.04
C TRP A 170 12.11 0.44 -12.60
N ARG A 171 13.12 -0.05 -11.86
CA ARG A 171 13.43 0.40 -10.48
C ARG A 171 13.83 1.88 -10.43
N ASP A 172 14.53 2.36 -11.46
CA ASP A 172 14.94 3.76 -11.57
C ASP A 172 13.77 4.70 -11.93
N LYS A 173 12.76 4.22 -12.67
CA LYS A 173 11.58 5.02 -13.07
C LYS A 173 10.54 5.17 -11.97
N VAL A 174 10.32 4.14 -11.16
CA VAL A 174 9.47 4.25 -9.96
C VAL A 174 10.17 5.10 -8.90
N SER A 175 11.50 5.00 -8.77
CA SER A 175 12.30 5.86 -7.89
C SER A 175 12.34 7.32 -8.35
N GLN A 176 12.36 7.61 -9.66
CA GLN A 176 12.28 8.98 -10.20
C GLN A 176 10.88 9.59 -10.09
N TRP A 177 9.81 8.80 -10.29
CA TRP A 177 8.43 9.27 -10.13
C TRP A 177 8.09 9.60 -8.68
N TRP A 178 8.58 8.81 -7.73
CA TRP A 178 8.43 9.08 -6.29
C TRP A 178 9.33 10.24 -5.81
N SER A 179 10.51 10.41 -6.41
CA SER A 179 11.43 11.52 -6.10
C SER A 179 10.94 12.87 -6.64
N HIS A 180 10.17 12.94 -7.71
CA HIS A 180 9.82 14.25 -8.29
C HIS A 180 8.63 14.95 -7.61
N PHE A 181 7.88 14.27 -6.73
CA PHE A 181 6.67 14.82 -6.09
C PHE A 181 6.78 15.10 -4.58
N PHE A 182 7.77 14.52 -3.87
CA PHE A 182 7.90 14.65 -2.40
C PHE A 182 9.21 15.26 -1.87
N HIS A 183 10.13 15.74 -2.71
CA HIS A 183 11.35 16.39 -2.21
C HIS A 183 11.11 17.86 -1.80
N SER A 184 10.67 18.04 -0.57
CA SER A 184 11.21 19.08 0.32
C SER A 184 11.56 18.45 1.68
N LYS A 185 12.80 17.92 1.71
CA LYS A 185 13.64 17.41 2.82
C LYS A 185 13.25 16.08 3.52
N PRO A 186 14.24 15.19 3.78
CA PRO A 186 14.01 13.84 4.32
C PRO A 186 13.96 13.80 5.86
N ALA A 187 13.22 12.83 6.41
CA ALA A 187 13.23 12.43 7.83
C ALA A 187 13.91 11.04 8.01
N PRO A 188 14.44 10.70 9.22
CA PRO A 188 15.58 9.79 9.35
C PRO A 188 15.27 8.28 9.52
N SER A 189 15.92 7.49 8.66
CA SER A 189 16.74 6.27 8.89
C SER A 189 16.35 5.15 9.87
N SER A 190 15.09 4.88 10.20
CA SER A 190 14.71 3.59 10.83
C SER A 190 13.73 2.74 10.02
N ALA A 191 13.12 3.27 8.95
CA ALA A 191 12.16 2.55 8.11
C ALA A 191 12.82 1.63 7.03
N HIS A 192 14.11 1.83 6.75
CA HIS A 192 14.78 1.11 5.64
C HIS A 192 15.09 -0.37 5.94
N ALA A 193 15.24 -0.75 7.21
CA ALA A 193 15.62 -2.14 7.55
C ALA A 193 14.49 -3.16 7.33
N ALA A 194 13.22 -2.75 7.37
CA ALA A 194 12.07 -3.64 7.15
C ALA A 194 11.74 -3.82 5.66
N ALA A 195 12.06 -2.84 4.81
CA ALA A 195 11.80 -2.90 3.38
C ALA A 195 12.85 -3.74 2.61
N GLU A 196 14.08 -3.82 3.11
CA GLU A 196 15.21 -4.42 2.39
C GLU A 196 15.23 -5.97 2.45
N ALA A 197 14.64 -6.58 3.47
CA ALA A 197 14.51 -8.04 3.58
C ALA A 197 13.54 -8.64 2.54
N THR A 198 12.67 -7.82 1.95
CA THR A 198 11.63 -8.26 1.00
C THR A 198 12.12 -8.31 -0.46
N ALA A 199 13.25 -7.67 -0.77
CA ALA A 199 13.62 -7.34 -2.15
C ALA A 199 14.44 -8.40 -2.93
N LYS A 200 14.94 -9.48 -2.31
CA LYS A 200 15.89 -10.41 -3.00
C LYS A 200 15.33 -11.79 -3.41
N VAL A 201 14.07 -12.15 -3.09
CA VAL A 201 13.52 -13.50 -3.38
C VAL A 201 12.10 -13.53 -4.00
N GLY A 202 11.41 -12.40 -4.18
CA GLY A 202 9.94 -12.39 -3.97
C GLY A 202 8.97 -12.14 -5.13
N ALA A 203 9.35 -12.01 -6.40
CA ALA A 203 8.39 -11.64 -7.46
C ALA A 203 7.66 -12.85 -8.08
N GLU A 204 8.39 -13.81 -8.64
CA GLU A 204 7.81 -15.05 -9.22
C GLU A 204 7.36 -16.04 -8.12
N ASN A 205 7.81 -15.83 -6.88
CA ASN A 205 7.48 -16.67 -5.74
C ASN A 205 6.12 -16.29 -5.10
N LEU A 206 5.59 -15.08 -5.32
CA LEU A 206 4.42 -14.62 -4.57
C LEU A 206 3.14 -15.33 -5.02
N ASP A 207 2.98 -15.56 -6.32
CA ASP A 207 1.82 -16.26 -6.90
C ASP A 207 1.67 -17.73 -6.44
N ASP A 208 2.78 -18.37 -6.05
CA ASP A 208 2.79 -19.73 -5.49
C ASP A 208 2.59 -19.73 -3.96
N GLN A 209 3.02 -18.66 -3.30
CA GLN A 209 2.93 -18.50 -1.86
C GLN A 209 1.60 -17.95 -1.38
N VAL A 210 0.85 -17.24 -2.22
CA VAL A 210 -0.42 -16.60 -1.86
C VAL A 210 -1.58 -17.34 -2.50
N ASP A 211 -2.53 -17.77 -1.68
CA ASP A 211 -3.83 -18.22 -2.15
C ASP A 211 -5.00 -17.41 -1.62
N ARG A 212 -4.81 -16.65 -0.53
CA ARG A 212 -5.85 -15.83 0.10
C ARG A 212 -5.62 -14.35 -0.09
N ILE A 213 -6.66 -13.62 -0.49
CA ILE A 213 -6.66 -12.16 -0.57
C ILE A 213 -7.59 -11.58 0.49
N ILE A 214 -7.04 -10.76 1.39
CA ILE A 214 -7.79 -10.02 2.41
C ILE A 214 -7.95 -8.58 1.92
N TYR A 215 -9.18 -8.07 1.90
CA TYR A 215 -9.48 -6.78 1.28
C TYR A 215 -10.62 -6.02 1.96
N GLY A 216 -10.81 -4.75 1.56
CA GLY A 216 -11.90 -3.89 2.00
C GLY A 216 -12.57 -3.19 0.82
N HIS A 217 -12.68 -1.86 0.87
CA HIS A 217 -13.08 -0.94 -0.23
C HIS A 217 -14.52 -1.04 -0.74
N ASP A 218 -15.06 -2.26 -0.88
CA ASP A 218 -16.39 -2.51 -1.44
C ASP A 218 -17.48 -2.57 -0.37
N ALA A 219 -17.58 -1.50 0.43
CA ALA A 219 -18.70 -1.24 1.33
C ALA A 219 -20.04 -1.59 0.66
N GLY A 220 -20.22 -1.30 -0.64
CA GLY A 220 -21.42 -1.65 -1.40
C GLY A 220 -21.82 -3.13 -1.39
N ARG A 221 -20.89 -4.05 -1.13
CA ARG A 221 -21.14 -5.49 -0.93
C ARG A 221 -21.12 -5.93 0.53
N GLY A 222 -20.57 -5.13 1.43
CA GLY A 222 -20.49 -5.49 2.85
C GLY A 222 -19.44 -6.57 3.13
N LEU A 223 -19.54 -7.19 4.31
CA LEU A 223 -18.73 -8.35 4.69
C LEU A 223 -18.91 -9.50 3.69
N ASN A 224 -17.83 -9.96 3.07
CA ASN A 224 -17.84 -10.97 2.01
C ASN A 224 -16.71 -11.98 2.25
N LEU A 225 -16.99 -12.98 3.08
CA LEU A 225 -16.04 -14.02 3.47
C LEU A 225 -16.21 -15.25 2.59
N ARG A 226 -15.12 -15.68 1.97
CA ARG A 226 -15.05 -16.86 1.11
C ARG A 226 -13.74 -17.60 1.37
N HIS A 227 -13.56 -18.76 0.74
CA HIS A 227 -12.41 -19.62 1.02
C HIS A 227 -11.06 -18.95 0.70
N TYR A 228 -10.92 -18.35 -0.48
CA TYR A 228 -9.70 -17.66 -0.92
C TYR A 228 -9.76 -16.12 -0.87
N THR A 229 -10.87 -15.52 -0.42
CA THR A 229 -11.02 -14.06 -0.43
C THR A 229 -11.82 -13.60 0.77
N MET A 230 -11.31 -12.63 1.52
CA MET A 230 -11.91 -12.14 2.77
C MET A 230 -12.13 -10.63 2.67
N GLY A 231 -13.33 -10.21 2.27
CA GLY A 231 -13.75 -8.82 2.20
C GLY A 231 -14.30 -8.35 3.55
N LEU A 232 -13.63 -7.38 4.19
CA LEU A 232 -13.91 -6.94 5.56
C LEU A 232 -14.67 -5.61 5.67
N ASP A 233 -15.00 -4.97 4.55
CA ASP A 233 -15.68 -3.67 4.53
C ASP A 233 -17.17 -3.80 4.86
N SER A 234 -17.48 -3.83 6.15
CA SER A 234 -18.83 -3.96 6.74
C SER A 234 -19.53 -2.62 6.96
N ARG A 235 -19.11 -1.55 6.26
CA ARG A 235 -19.75 -0.22 6.23
C ARG A 235 -19.76 0.55 7.55
N CYS A 236 -18.71 0.45 8.37
CA CYS A 236 -18.63 1.15 9.67
C CYS A 236 -19.09 2.62 9.63
N VAL A 237 -18.56 3.42 8.69
CA VAL A 237 -18.85 4.87 8.60
C VAL A 237 -20.34 5.18 8.35
N ASP A 238 -21.05 4.26 7.70
CA ASP A 238 -22.47 4.37 7.38
C ASP A 238 -23.38 3.74 8.46
N GLY A 239 -22.82 3.39 9.63
CA GLY A 239 -23.53 2.76 10.75
C GLY A 239 -23.61 1.25 10.68
N GLY A 240 -22.79 0.60 9.83
CA GLY A 240 -22.56 -0.84 9.88
C GLY A 240 -21.62 -1.23 11.02
N GLU A 241 -20.73 -2.17 10.75
CA GLU A 241 -19.74 -2.64 11.73
C GLU A 241 -18.32 -2.27 11.30
N LEU A 242 -17.39 -2.31 12.25
CA LEU A 242 -15.96 -2.39 11.99
C LEU A 242 -15.53 -3.85 12.22
N THR A 243 -15.20 -4.55 11.15
CA THR A 243 -14.82 -5.97 11.20
C THR A 243 -13.32 -6.15 11.05
N ALA A 244 -12.72 -6.95 11.94
CA ALA A 244 -11.35 -7.42 11.87
C ALA A 244 -11.30 -8.93 11.63
N LEU A 245 -10.22 -9.41 11.02
CA LEU A 245 -9.92 -10.84 10.82
C LEU A 245 -8.70 -11.21 11.65
N ILE A 246 -8.85 -12.22 12.52
CA ILE A 246 -7.79 -12.69 13.41
C ILE A 246 -7.00 -13.81 12.73
N VAL A 247 -5.67 -13.69 12.70
CA VAL A 247 -4.73 -14.68 12.12
C VAL A 247 -3.62 -14.98 13.14
N PRO A 248 -3.33 -16.25 13.48
CA PRO A 248 -4.03 -17.47 13.02
C PRO A 248 -5.44 -17.58 13.62
N GLY A 249 -6.34 -18.28 12.92
CA GLY A 249 -7.73 -18.51 13.35
C GLY A 249 -8.72 -18.31 12.22
N TRP A 250 -8.48 -17.31 11.37
CA TRP A 250 -9.38 -16.93 10.28
C TRP A 250 -10.80 -16.59 10.76
N GLU A 251 -10.90 -16.11 12.00
CA GLU A 251 -12.14 -15.72 12.66
C GLU A 251 -12.33 -14.22 12.56
N THR A 252 -13.58 -13.79 12.35
CA THR A 252 -13.92 -12.36 12.32
C THR A 252 -14.44 -11.90 13.66
N VAL A 253 -14.04 -10.70 14.07
CA VAL A 253 -14.63 -9.97 15.19
C VAL A 253 -15.15 -8.65 14.67
N SER A 254 -16.40 -8.31 15.02
CA SER A 254 -17.05 -7.07 14.64
C SER A 254 -17.42 -6.24 15.87
N VAL A 255 -17.35 -4.92 15.72
CA VAL A 255 -17.96 -3.97 16.65
C VAL A 255 -18.94 -3.07 15.90
N GLN A 256 -20.11 -2.82 16.51
CA GLN A 256 -21.10 -1.91 15.94
C GLN A 256 -20.54 -0.49 15.90
N CYS A 257 -20.63 0.16 14.75
CA CYS A 257 -20.22 1.55 14.59
C CYS A 257 -21.38 2.51 14.79
N ASN A 258 -21.07 3.69 15.32
CA ASN A 258 -21.99 4.82 15.30
C ASN A 258 -22.09 5.35 13.87
N LYS A 259 -23.30 5.60 13.40
CA LYS A 259 -23.51 6.26 12.12
C LYS A 259 -22.92 7.66 12.18
N ARG A 260 -22.15 8.04 11.17
CA ARG A 260 -21.65 9.42 11.05
C ARG A 260 -22.84 10.36 10.92
N THR A 261 -23.06 11.21 11.92
CA THR A 261 -23.98 12.33 11.81
C THR A 261 -23.33 13.39 10.93
N THR A 262 -23.94 13.72 9.80
CA THR A 262 -23.60 14.94 9.08
C THR A 262 -24.23 16.09 9.87
N ASP A 263 -23.43 17.03 10.36
CA ASP A 263 -23.92 18.25 11.00
C ASP A 263 -24.94 18.93 10.07
N GLY A 264 -26.23 18.80 10.40
CA GLY A 264 -27.35 19.13 9.52
C GLY A 264 -28.64 18.37 9.85
N ASP A 265 -28.56 17.26 10.58
CA ASP A 265 -29.74 16.53 11.07
C ASP A 265 -30.06 16.95 12.51
N THR A 266 -30.44 18.22 12.70
CA THR A 266 -31.22 18.62 13.87
C THR A 266 -32.68 18.31 13.60
N SER A 267 -33.09 17.06 13.75
CA SER A 267 -34.49 16.76 14.02
C SER A 267 -34.70 16.97 15.52
N ASP A 268 -35.28 18.12 15.86
CA ASP A 268 -35.89 18.40 17.16
C ASP A 268 -36.67 17.18 17.68
N SER A 269 -36.52 16.90 18.97
CA SER A 269 -37.45 16.12 19.78
C SER A 269 -37.81 16.91 21.01
#